data_AF-A0A024E7W1-F1
#
_entry.id   AF-A0A024E7W1-F1
#
_cell.length_a   1.000
_cell.length_b   1.000
_cell.length_c   1.000
_cell.angle_alpha   90.00
_cell.angle_beta   90.00
_cell.angle_gamma   90.00
#
_symmetry.space_group_name_H-M   'P 1'
#
loop_
_entity.id
_entity.type
_entity.pdbx_description
1 polymer ?
#
loop_
_entity_poly.entity_id
_entity_poly.type
_entity_poly.pdbx_seq_one_letter_code
_entity_poly.pdbx_strand_id
1 'polypeptide(L)'
;MWLGKQAHRSISNALMHHVSVRHLQCHQLLKFDLTDAPESSAIAVAPRMCVLTAPVSVILGWVLSLDEARPFSPQVRCMTTQVIDFLVAEYPHTCKRLLEVEHSPFAHSEVAQAALGRLVTETAELDALPDLVELRMSPDMRRSLGYLRRDENRSVMEQVHEHSLFGLITTAQHFKYSNSVAMEYVTHSEPNDAIIPMFTEEMSIELPQTWITDPIRYAQIMMNLWRASDE
;
A
#
# COMPACT_ATOMS: atom_id res chain seq x y z
N MET A 1 -22.12 8.27 11.54
CA MET A 1 -21.45 7.51 12.62
C MET A 1 -20.92 6.19 12.05
N TRP A 2 -19.78 6.23 11.35
CA TRP A 2 -19.30 5.09 10.56
C TRP A 2 -17.86 4.70 10.93
N LEU A 3 -17.57 4.51 12.22
CA LEU A 3 -16.52 3.59 12.75
C LEU A 3 -16.36 3.67 14.29
N GLY A 4 -17.47 3.74 15.03
CA GLY A 4 -17.44 3.95 16.49
C GLY A 4 -17.59 2.70 17.39
N LYS A 5 -17.70 1.48 16.85
CA LYS A 5 -17.86 0.26 17.69
C LYS A 5 -16.94 -0.86 17.20
N GLN A 6 -16.40 -1.63 18.14
CA GLN A 6 -15.45 -2.73 17.91
C GLN A 6 -15.90 -3.74 16.84
N ALA A 7 -17.22 -3.94 16.67
CA ALA A 7 -17.81 -4.73 15.59
C ALA A 7 -17.53 -4.18 14.18
N HIS A 8 -17.52 -2.86 14.00
CA HIS A 8 -17.25 -2.22 12.71
C HIS A 8 -15.77 -2.31 12.30
N ARG A 9 -14.84 -2.37 13.27
CA ARG A 9 -13.41 -2.56 12.96
C ARG A 9 -13.15 -3.89 12.27
N SER A 10 -13.83 -4.97 12.68
CA SER A 10 -13.71 -6.28 12.04
C SER A 10 -14.20 -6.27 10.58
N ILE A 11 -15.34 -5.62 10.33
CA ILE A 11 -15.92 -5.48 8.99
C ILE A 11 -15.04 -4.58 8.12
N SER A 12 -14.58 -3.45 8.64
CA SER A 12 -13.67 -2.56 7.93
C SER A 12 -12.36 -3.25 7.60
N ASN A 13 -11.78 -4.03 8.51
CA ASN A 13 -10.58 -4.82 8.21
C ASN A 13 -10.83 -5.86 7.11
N ALA A 14 -11.98 -6.54 7.12
CA ALA A 14 -12.33 -7.51 6.08
C ALA A 14 -12.53 -6.82 4.71
N LEU A 15 -13.18 -5.67 4.69
CA LEU A 15 -13.33 -4.85 3.48
C LEU A 15 -11.98 -4.35 2.98
N MET A 16 -11.11 -3.85 3.87
CA MET A 16 -9.78 -3.40 3.50
C MET A 16 -8.92 -4.55 2.98
N HIS A 17 -9.01 -5.74 3.59
CA HIS A 17 -8.35 -6.92 3.06
C HIS A 17 -8.81 -7.23 1.62
N HIS A 18 -10.12 -7.23 1.37
CA HIS A 18 -10.66 -7.45 0.02
C HIS A 18 -10.18 -6.39 -0.98
N VAL A 19 -10.17 -5.12 -0.57
CA VAL A 19 -9.67 -4.00 -1.38
C VAL A 19 -8.17 -4.16 -1.66
N SER A 20 -7.37 -4.52 -0.66
CA SER A 20 -5.93 -4.73 -0.81
C SER A 20 -5.63 -5.89 -1.76
N VAL A 21 -6.26 -7.04 -1.58
CA VAL A 21 -6.08 -8.19 -2.50
C VAL A 21 -6.33 -7.80 -3.96
N ARG A 22 -7.29 -6.92 -4.21
CA ARG A 22 -7.67 -6.53 -5.58
C ARG A 22 -6.87 -5.35 -6.14
N HIS A 23 -6.40 -4.43 -5.31
CA HIS A 23 -5.92 -3.12 -5.76
C HIS A 23 -4.53 -2.73 -5.26
N LEU A 24 -3.86 -3.57 -4.47
CA LEU A 24 -2.54 -3.26 -3.92
C LEU A 24 -1.47 -3.06 -5.00
N GLN A 25 -1.56 -3.76 -6.14
CA GLN A 25 -0.72 -3.54 -7.32
C GLN A 25 -1.43 -2.80 -8.45
N CYS A 26 -2.46 -2.01 -8.14
CA CYS A 26 -3.16 -1.28 -9.19
C CYS A 26 -2.26 -0.17 -9.77
N HIS A 27 -2.10 -0.17 -11.09
CA HIS A 27 -1.28 0.80 -11.81
C HIS A 27 -2.09 2.02 -12.28
N GLN A 28 -3.40 2.05 -12.02
CA GLN A 28 -4.31 3.09 -12.48
C GLN A 28 -5.15 3.60 -11.32
N LEU A 29 -5.57 4.87 -11.41
CA LEU A 29 -6.49 5.45 -10.46
C LEU A 29 -7.90 4.90 -10.69
N LEU A 30 -8.60 4.65 -9.59
CA LEU A 30 -9.98 4.17 -9.60
C LEU A 30 -10.93 5.38 -9.48
N LYS A 31 -11.93 5.43 -10.35
CA LYS A 31 -13.01 6.42 -10.24
C LYS A 31 -14.21 5.79 -9.53
N PHE A 32 -14.75 6.50 -8.55
CA PHE A 32 -15.90 6.09 -7.77
C PHE A 32 -17.08 7.01 -8.07
N ASP A 33 -18.28 6.44 -8.13
CA ASP A 33 -19.50 7.23 -8.18
C ASP A 33 -19.95 7.57 -6.76
N LEU A 34 -19.81 8.84 -6.38
CA LEU A 34 -20.10 9.35 -5.03
C LEU A 34 -21.24 10.36 -5.02
N THR A 35 -22.00 10.46 -6.12
CA THR A 35 -23.09 11.43 -6.27
C THR A 35 -24.16 11.27 -5.19
N ASP A 36 -24.59 10.03 -4.95
CA ASP A 36 -25.64 9.69 -3.99
C ASP A 36 -25.16 9.50 -2.53
N ALA A 37 -23.85 9.50 -2.28
CA ALA A 37 -23.30 9.17 -0.96
C ALA A 37 -23.46 10.34 0.04
N PRO A 38 -23.92 10.13 1.28
CA PRO A 38 -24.03 11.22 2.25
C PRO A 38 -22.66 11.86 2.54
N GLU A 39 -22.59 13.19 2.46
CA GLU A 39 -21.33 13.95 2.50
C GLU A 39 -20.47 13.67 3.72
N SER A 40 -21.05 13.73 4.91
CA SER A 40 -20.34 13.44 6.15
C SER A 40 -19.75 12.03 6.19
N SER A 41 -20.41 11.05 5.54
CA SER A 41 -19.88 9.70 5.49
C SER A 41 -18.79 9.57 4.43
N ALA A 42 -18.96 10.19 3.26
CA ALA A 42 -17.99 10.16 2.18
C ALA A 42 -16.66 10.84 2.56
N ILE A 43 -16.73 11.96 3.29
CA ILE A 43 -15.58 12.69 3.84
C ILE A 43 -14.84 11.83 4.86
N ALA A 44 -15.55 11.20 5.79
CA ALA A 44 -14.93 10.42 6.86
C ALA A 44 -14.23 9.15 6.37
N VAL A 45 -14.62 8.61 5.20
CA VAL A 45 -14.05 7.37 4.66
C VAL A 45 -12.57 7.54 4.30
N ALA A 46 -12.18 8.63 3.63
CA ALA A 46 -10.80 8.78 3.14
C ALA A 46 -9.74 8.77 4.26
N PRO A 47 -9.86 9.57 5.35
CA PRO A 47 -8.91 9.50 6.47
C PRO A 47 -8.89 8.12 7.15
N ARG A 48 -10.03 7.44 7.24
CA ARG A 48 -10.11 6.08 7.82
C ARG A 48 -9.40 5.05 6.95
N MET A 49 -9.49 5.18 5.63
CA MET A 49 -8.75 4.32 4.70
C MET A 49 -7.23 4.52 4.82
N CYS A 50 -6.76 5.76 5.07
CA CYS A 50 -5.35 6.02 5.37
C CYS A 50 -4.89 5.25 6.62
N VAL A 51 -5.66 5.36 7.71
CA VAL A 51 -5.34 4.69 8.99
C VAL A 51 -5.38 3.16 8.87
N LEU A 52 -6.27 2.63 8.03
CA LEU A 52 -6.36 1.19 7.76
C LEU A 52 -5.41 0.71 6.65
N THR A 53 -4.46 1.54 6.21
CA THR A 53 -3.43 1.20 5.21
C THR A 53 -4.01 0.67 3.90
N ALA A 54 -5.11 1.27 3.43
CA ALA A 54 -5.68 0.93 2.13
C ALA A 54 -4.70 1.29 0.99
N PRO A 55 -4.79 0.62 -0.18
CA PRO A 55 -3.95 0.95 -1.32
C PRO A 55 -4.09 2.42 -1.76
N VAL A 56 -2.96 3.08 -2.04
CA VAL A 56 -2.91 4.50 -2.44
C VAL A 56 -3.80 4.78 -3.65
N SER A 57 -3.87 3.86 -4.62
CA SER A 57 -4.74 3.94 -5.80
C SER A 57 -6.21 4.12 -5.46
N VAL A 58 -6.66 3.50 -4.37
CA VAL A 58 -8.04 3.52 -3.91
C VAL A 58 -8.31 4.81 -3.13
N ILE A 59 -7.42 5.18 -2.21
CA ILE A 59 -7.58 6.39 -1.39
C ILE A 59 -7.56 7.64 -2.30
N LEU A 60 -6.55 7.75 -3.17
CA LEU A 60 -6.40 8.87 -4.08
C LEU A 60 -7.59 8.94 -5.06
N GLY A 61 -8.02 7.80 -5.59
CA GLY A 61 -9.20 7.69 -6.44
C GLY A 61 -10.49 8.14 -5.74
N TRP A 62 -10.69 7.76 -4.47
CA TRP A 62 -11.84 8.16 -3.67
C TRP A 62 -11.89 9.68 -3.45
N VAL A 63 -10.77 10.25 -3.02
CA VAL A 63 -10.66 11.69 -2.73
C VAL A 63 -10.90 12.54 -3.98
N LEU A 64 -10.26 12.19 -5.10
CA LEU A 64 -10.44 12.90 -6.37
C LEU A 64 -11.86 12.75 -6.92
N SER A 65 -12.47 11.56 -6.76
CA SER A 65 -13.89 11.35 -7.14
C SER A 65 -14.83 12.22 -6.32
N LEU A 66 -14.55 12.40 -5.03
CA LEU A 66 -15.39 13.19 -4.13
C LEU A 66 -15.26 14.69 -4.44
N ASP A 67 -14.05 15.15 -4.77
CA ASP A 67 -13.77 16.52 -5.20
C ASP A 67 -14.51 16.85 -6.52
N GLU A 68 -14.46 15.95 -7.52
CA GLU A 68 -15.22 16.12 -8.78
C GLU A 68 -16.73 16.09 -8.56
N ALA A 69 -17.24 15.24 -7.67
CA ALA A 69 -18.67 15.14 -7.38
C ALA A 69 -19.20 16.35 -6.61
N ARG A 70 -18.36 17.01 -5.79
CA ARG A 70 -18.75 18.10 -4.87
C ARG A 70 -17.72 19.23 -4.80
N PRO A 71 -17.42 19.92 -5.92
CA PRO A 71 -16.32 20.89 -5.99
C PRO A 71 -16.54 22.15 -5.13
N PHE A 72 -17.80 22.45 -4.78
CA PHE A 72 -18.15 23.65 -4.01
C PHE A 72 -18.22 23.43 -2.49
N SER A 73 -18.06 22.19 -2.00
CA SER A 73 -18.08 21.95 -0.56
C SER A 73 -16.74 22.33 0.09
N PRO A 74 -16.74 23.25 1.07
CA PRO A 74 -15.51 23.62 1.78
C PRO A 74 -14.97 22.46 2.62
N GLN A 75 -15.82 21.59 3.14
CA GLN A 75 -15.42 20.43 3.95
C GLN A 75 -14.74 19.38 3.08
N VAL A 76 -15.30 19.11 1.89
CA VAL A 76 -14.67 18.23 0.90
C VAL A 76 -13.31 18.79 0.51
N ARG A 77 -13.22 20.07 0.16
CA ARG A 77 -11.93 20.67 -0.23
C ARG A 77 -10.88 20.59 0.88
N CYS A 78 -11.26 20.88 2.12
CA CYS A 78 -10.37 20.78 3.28
C CYS A 78 -9.83 19.35 3.48
N MET A 79 -10.72 18.36 3.46
CA MET A 79 -10.35 16.94 3.57
C MET A 79 -9.49 16.49 2.38
N THR A 80 -9.83 16.91 1.16
CA THR A 80 -9.11 16.57 -0.06
C THR A 80 -7.67 17.05 0.04
N THR A 81 -7.46 18.32 0.43
CA THR A 81 -6.11 18.86 0.64
C THR A 81 -5.35 18.09 1.72
N GLN A 82 -5.96 17.86 2.89
CA GLN A 82 -5.31 17.15 3.99
C GLN A 82 -4.87 15.73 3.60
N VAL A 83 -5.74 14.97 2.94
CA VAL A 83 -5.44 13.58 2.57
C VAL A 83 -4.43 13.53 1.42
N ILE A 84 -4.53 14.41 0.43
CA ILE A 84 -3.54 14.45 -0.66
C ILE A 84 -2.17 14.86 -0.14
N ASP A 85 -2.07 15.87 0.71
CA ASP A 85 -0.80 16.28 1.32
C ASP A 85 -0.17 15.13 2.12
N PHE A 86 -1.00 14.39 2.86
CA PHE A 86 -0.55 13.18 3.56
C PHE A 86 -0.03 12.11 2.60
N LEU A 87 -0.78 11.78 1.54
CA LEU A 87 -0.38 10.74 0.58
C LEU A 87 0.88 11.12 -0.20
N VAL A 88 1.00 12.38 -0.62
CA VAL A 88 2.18 12.91 -1.32
C VAL A 88 3.41 12.84 -0.42
N ALA A 89 3.27 13.19 0.87
CA ALA A 89 4.39 13.13 1.82
C ALA A 89 4.80 11.69 2.15
N GLU A 90 3.85 10.79 2.36
CA GLU A 90 4.15 9.42 2.79
C GLU A 90 4.48 8.46 1.64
N TYR A 91 3.88 8.67 0.46
CA TYR A 91 3.99 7.78 -0.70
C TYR A 91 4.25 8.55 -2.01
N PRO A 92 5.32 9.37 -2.08
CA PRO A 92 5.55 10.25 -3.23
C PRO A 92 5.75 9.48 -4.54
N HIS A 93 6.45 8.34 -4.50
CA HIS A 93 6.75 7.60 -5.72
C HIS A 93 5.49 6.94 -6.30
N THR A 94 4.66 6.34 -5.43
CA THR A 94 3.40 5.72 -5.81
C THR A 94 2.40 6.77 -6.30
N CYS A 95 2.30 7.91 -5.63
CA CYS A 95 1.43 9.01 -6.05
C CYS A 95 1.83 9.55 -7.43
N LYS A 96 3.13 9.82 -7.64
CA LYS A 96 3.65 10.29 -8.93
C LYS A 96 3.31 9.31 -10.05
N ARG A 97 3.65 8.03 -9.86
CA ARG A 97 3.36 6.96 -10.83
C ARG A 97 1.88 6.87 -11.19
N LEU A 98 0.98 6.98 -10.21
CA LEU A 98 -0.46 6.88 -10.44
C LEU A 98 -1.05 8.12 -11.14
N LEU A 99 -0.50 9.30 -10.86
CA LEU A 99 -0.96 10.57 -11.45
C LEU A 99 -0.38 10.80 -12.86
N GLU A 100 0.80 10.27 -13.17
CA GLU A 100 1.45 10.38 -14.48
C GLU A 100 0.82 9.51 -15.58
N VAL A 101 -0.12 8.62 -15.24
CA VAL A 101 -0.74 7.71 -16.20
C VAL A 101 -1.52 8.50 -17.26
N GLU A 102 -1.15 8.35 -18.54
CA GLU A 102 -1.72 9.09 -19.69
C GLU A 102 -3.25 8.99 -19.81
N HIS A 103 -3.83 7.88 -19.37
CA HIS A 103 -5.29 7.63 -19.41
C HIS A 103 -5.94 7.67 -18.02
N SER A 104 -5.44 8.54 -17.14
CA SER A 104 -6.04 8.74 -15.82
C SER A 104 -7.48 9.28 -15.94
N PRO A 105 -8.45 8.72 -15.18
CA PRO A 105 -9.81 9.25 -15.13
C PRO A 105 -9.88 10.69 -14.58
N PHE A 106 -8.81 11.16 -13.92
CA PHE A 106 -8.71 12.48 -13.30
C PHE A 106 -7.75 13.42 -14.05
N ALA A 107 -7.48 13.17 -15.33
CA ALA A 107 -6.54 13.98 -16.12
C ALA A 107 -6.89 15.48 -16.15
N HIS A 108 -8.18 15.84 -15.98
CA HIS A 108 -8.67 17.22 -15.99
C HIS A 108 -8.87 17.82 -14.59
N SER A 109 -8.61 17.06 -13.51
CA SER A 109 -8.77 17.55 -12.15
C SER A 109 -7.63 18.51 -11.80
N GLU A 110 -7.97 19.75 -11.43
CA GLU A 110 -6.98 20.77 -11.02
C GLU A 110 -6.17 20.31 -9.81
N VAL A 111 -6.82 19.63 -8.86
CA VAL A 111 -6.18 19.12 -7.64
C VAL A 111 -5.16 18.04 -7.98
N ALA A 112 -5.50 17.12 -8.88
CA ALA A 112 -4.60 16.06 -9.33
C ALA A 112 -3.38 16.64 -10.07
N GLN A 113 -3.59 17.63 -10.95
CA GLN A 113 -2.51 18.29 -11.68
C GLN A 113 -1.59 19.10 -10.74
N ALA A 114 -2.15 19.79 -9.75
CA ALA A 114 -1.36 20.53 -8.76
C ALA A 114 -0.50 19.59 -7.91
N ALA A 115 -1.04 18.45 -7.47
CA ALA A 115 -0.29 17.43 -6.74
C ALA A 115 0.83 16.82 -7.60
N LEU A 116 0.54 16.51 -8.87
CA LEU A 116 1.55 16.00 -9.80
C LEU A 116 2.66 17.02 -10.04
N GLY A 117 2.32 18.29 -10.27
CA GLY A 117 3.30 19.37 -10.46
C GLY A 117 4.27 19.47 -9.29
N ARG A 118 3.76 19.43 -8.05
CA ARG A 118 4.57 19.43 -6.82
C ARG A 118 5.50 18.21 -6.74
N LEU A 119 4.99 17.02 -7.01
CA LEU A 119 5.79 15.80 -7.00
C LEU A 119 6.91 15.83 -8.04
N VAL A 120 6.63 16.34 -9.24
CA VAL A 120 7.64 16.50 -10.30
C VAL A 120 8.72 17.48 -9.86
N THR A 121 8.34 18.65 -9.30
CA THR A 121 9.32 19.63 -8.81
C THR A 121 10.16 19.08 -7.66
N GLU A 122 9.54 18.45 -6.66
CA GLU A 122 10.24 17.88 -5.51
C GLU A 122 11.21 16.77 -5.96
N THR A 123 10.80 15.92 -6.91
CA THR A 123 11.71 14.89 -7.45
C THR A 123 12.88 15.50 -8.22
N ALA A 124 12.64 16.55 -9.03
CA ALA A 124 13.72 17.23 -9.75
C ALA A 124 14.69 17.96 -8.79
N GLU A 125 14.18 18.52 -7.69
CA GLU A 125 15.00 19.13 -6.65
C GLU A 125 15.86 18.09 -5.93
N LEU A 126 15.30 16.91 -5.61
CA LEU A 126 16.04 15.80 -5.03
C LEU A 126 17.13 15.27 -5.98
N ASP A 127 16.82 15.13 -7.27
CA ASP A 127 17.78 14.68 -8.28
C ASP A 127 18.88 15.72 -8.54
N ALA A 128 18.62 17.00 -8.26
CA ALA A 128 19.59 18.09 -8.38
C ALA A 128 20.52 18.23 -7.16
N LEU A 129 20.27 17.51 -6.06
CA LEU A 129 21.14 17.56 -4.89
C LEU A 129 22.55 17.01 -5.21
N PRO A 130 23.61 17.62 -4.67
CA PRO A 130 24.96 17.15 -4.93
C PRO A 130 25.18 15.76 -4.32
N ASP A 131 25.76 14.86 -5.10
CA ASP A 131 26.19 13.54 -4.63
C ASP A 131 27.33 13.68 -3.62
N LEU A 132 27.00 13.65 -2.33
CA LEU A 132 27.98 13.67 -1.24
C LEU A 132 28.65 12.30 -1.13
N VAL A 133 29.94 12.23 -1.46
CA VAL A 133 30.74 10.99 -1.42
C VAL A 133 30.80 10.43 0.00
N GLU A 134 30.72 11.29 1.02
CA GLU A 134 30.73 10.93 2.44
C GLU A 134 29.48 10.10 2.85
N LEU A 135 28.36 10.30 2.17
CA LEU A 135 27.11 9.56 2.42
C LEU A 135 27.01 8.26 1.61
N ARG A 136 27.94 8.02 0.68
CA ARG A 136 27.95 6.79 -0.11
C ARG A 136 28.39 5.62 0.77
N MET A 137 27.60 4.56 0.79
CA MET A 137 27.99 3.32 1.47
C MET A 137 29.32 2.80 0.92
N SER A 138 30.30 2.65 1.80
CA SER A 138 31.59 2.06 1.45
C SER A 138 31.40 0.62 0.91
N PRO A 139 32.34 0.08 0.14
CA PRO A 139 32.25 -1.30 -0.36
C PRO A 139 32.03 -2.33 0.76
N ASP A 140 32.58 -2.08 1.94
CA ASP A 140 32.42 -2.95 3.10
C ASP A 140 31.03 -2.81 3.72
N MET A 141 30.51 -1.59 3.87
CA MET A 141 29.13 -1.35 4.31
C MET A 141 28.11 -1.98 3.36
N ARG A 142 28.33 -1.88 2.04
CA ARG A 142 27.47 -2.54 1.03
C ARG A 142 27.50 -4.06 1.17
N ARG A 143 28.66 -4.65 1.43
CA ARG A 143 28.78 -6.10 1.71
C ARG A 143 28.03 -6.49 2.98
N SER A 144 28.22 -5.75 4.07
CA SER A 144 27.51 -5.98 5.34
C SER A 144 26.00 -5.86 5.19
N LEU A 145 25.50 -4.84 4.49
CA LEU A 145 24.07 -4.69 4.19
C LEU A 145 23.55 -5.88 3.37
N GLY A 146 24.31 -6.34 2.38
CA GLY A 146 23.96 -7.53 1.60
C GLY A 146 23.90 -8.81 2.44
N TYR A 147 24.71 -8.94 3.49
CA TYR A 147 24.59 -10.05 4.45
C TYR A 147 23.34 -9.91 5.31
N LEU A 148 23.09 -8.74 5.88
CA LEU A 148 21.90 -8.47 6.69
C LEU A 148 20.61 -8.77 5.92
N ARG A 149 20.49 -8.32 4.67
CA ARG A 149 19.31 -8.60 3.82
C ARG A 149 19.12 -10.09 3.54
N ARG A 150 20.21 -10.85 3.36
CA ARG A 150 20.11 -12.30 3.15
C ARG A 150 19.67 -13.03 4.41
N ASP A 151 20.15 -12.56 5.57
CA ASP A 151 19.79 -13.11 6.87
C ASP A 151 18.33 -12.80 7.21
N GLU A 152 17.89 -11.57 6.97
CA GLU A 152 16.48 -11.16 7.10
C GLU A 152 15.57 -11.99 6.18
N ASN A 153 15.93 -12.13 4.89
CA ASN A 153 15.17 -12.97 3.97
C ASN A 153 15.12 -14.44 4.43
N ARG A 154 16.19 -14.97 5.02
CA ARG A 154 16.19 -16.31 5.59
C ARG A 154 15.25 -16.41 6.78
N SER A 155 15.30 -15.46 7.71
CA SER A 155 14.40 -15.39 8.87
C SER A 155 12.93 -15.30 8.46
N VAL A 156 12.61 -14.46 7.47
CA VAL A 156 11.25 -14.37 6.91
C VAL A 156 10.80 -15.70 6.30
N MET A 157 11.67 -16.37 5.53
CA MET A 157 11.38 -17.69 4.96
C MET A 157 11.16 -18.76 6.03
N GLU A 158 11.96 -18.73 7.11
CA GLU A 158 11.81 -19.63 8.26
C GLU A 158 10.47 -19.40 8.98
N GLN A 159 10.09 -18.15 9.27
CA GLN A 159 8.80 -17.81 9.88
C GLN A 159 7.60 -18.17 8.99
N VAL A 160 7.71 -17.96 7.67
CA VAL A 160 6.68 -18.38 6.71
C VAL A 160 6.53 -19.90 6.73
N HIS A 161 7.62 -20.65 6.87
CA HIS A 161 7.58 -22.10 6.99
C HIS A 161 6.89 -22.54 8.30
N GLU A 162 7.19 -21.90 9.43
CA GLU A 162 6.57 -22.19 10.73
C GLU A 162 5.06 -21.89 10.77
N HIS A 163 4.61 -20.87 10.04
CA HIS A 163 3.19 -20.46 9.99
C HIS A 163 2.43 -20.99 8.77
N SER A 164 3.08 -21.83 7.94
CA SER A 164 2.46 -22.36 6.73
C SER A 164 1.41 -23.42 7.05
N LEU A 165 0.18 -23.21 6.55
CA LEU A 165 -0.91 -24.19 6.61
C LEU A 165 -0.54 -25.53 5.93
N PHE A 166 0.48 -25.56 5.06
CA PHE A 166 0.97 -26.77 4.42
C PHE A 166 1.64 -27.74 5.39
N GLY A 167 2.23 -27.25 6.49
CA GLY A 167 2.81 -28.09 7.54
C GLY A 167 1.79 -28.92 8.33
N LEU A 168 0.51 -28.53 8.30
CA LEU A 168 -0.59 -29.24 8.96
C LEU A 168 -1.15 -30.40 8.12
N ILE A 169 -0.93 -30.38 6.79
CA ILE A 169 -1.59 -31.30 5.84
C ILE A 169 -0.63 -32.40 5.36
N THR A 170 0.68 -32.22 5.49
CA THR A 170 1.67 -33.16 4.94
C THR A 170 2.75 -33.53 5.96
N THR A 171 2.94 -34.83 6.18
CA THR A 171 3.90 -35.39 7.17
C THR A 171 5.31 -35.60 6.62
N ALA A 172 5.51 -35.52 5.30
CA ALA A 172 6.83 -35.53 4.66
C ALA A 172 6.75 -34.82 3.30
N GLN A 173 7.69 -33.92 3.01
CA GLN A 173 7.77 -33.18 1.74
C GLN A 173 9.12 -33.47 1.09
N HIS A 174 9.11 -34.14 -0.07
CA HIS A 174 10.31 -34.36 -0.88
C HIS A 174 10.27 -33.42 -2.07
N PHE A 175 11.02 -32.31 -2.00
CA PHE A 175 11.11 -31.36 -3.10
C PHE A 175 12.16 -31.82 -4.12
N LYS A 176 11.72 -32.15 -5.34
CA LYS A 176 12.63 -32.29 -6.48
C LYS A 176 12.82 -30.92 -7.11
N TYR A 177 14.06 -30.40 -7.09
CA TYR A 177 14.38 -29.10 -7.66
C TYR A 177 14.28 -29.14 -9.20
N SER A 178 13.24 -28.50 -9.73
CA SER A 178 13.01 -28.16 -11.13
C SER A 178 12.24 -26.83 -11.15
N ASN A 179 12.11 -26.17 -12.30
CA ASN A 179 11.30 -24.94 -12.48
C ASN A 179 9.80 -25.13 -12.13
N SER A 180 9.40 -26.32 -11.69
CA SER A 180 8.12 -26.68 -11.10
C SER A 180 8.38 -27.49 -9.83
N VAL A 181 7.62 -27.21 -8.76
CA VAL A 181 7.61 -28.06 -7.57
C VAL A 181 6.61 -29.18 -7.83
N ALA A 182 7.12 -30.39 -8.05
CA ALA A 182 6.30 -31.59 -7.97
C ALA A 182 6.21 -32.00 -6.50
N MET A 183 5.02 -31.91 -5.92
CA MET A 183 4.71 -32.35 -4.56
C MET A 183 3.94 -33.67 -4.64
N GLU A 184 4.53 -34.71 -4.09
CA GLU A 184 3.84 -35.98 -3.83
C GLU A 184 3.25 -35.91 -2.42
N TYR A 185 1.93 -36.02 -2.29
CA TYR A 185 1.26 -36.07 -0.99
C TYR A 185 0.45 -37.36 -0.85
N VAL A 186 0.49 -37.95 0.34
CA VAL A 186 -0.18 -39.21 0.64
C VAL A 186 -1.46 -38.91 1.41
N THR A 187 -2.60 -39.14 0.79
CA THR A 187 -3.90 -39.09 1.47
C THR A 187 -4.48 -40.50 1.51
N HIS A 188 -4.61 -41.06 2.71
CA HIS A 188 -5.35 -42.31 3.02
C HIS A 188 -5.21 -43.50 2.03
N SER A 189 -4.02 -43.73 1.48
CA SER A 189 -3.48 -44.98 0.86
C SER A 189 -2.97 -44.88 -0.58
N GLU A 190 -3.10 -43.75 -1.27
CA GLU A 190 -2.52 -43.57 -2.60
C GLU A 190 -1.68 -42.27 -2.70
N PRO A 191 -0.48 -42.32 -3.32
CA PRO A 191 0.31 -41.13 -3.60
C PRO A 191 -0.32 -40.35 -4.76
N ASN A 192 -0.65 -39.08 -4.51
CA ASN A 192 -1.11 -38.16 -5.54
C ASN A 192 -0.01 -37.15 -5.87
N ASP A 193 0.32 -37.03 -7.15
CA ASP A 193 1.26 -36.04 -7.66
C ASP A 193 0.53 -34.73 -7.99
N ALA A 194 0.93 -33.64 -7.34
CA ALA A 194 0.54 -32.28 -7.73
C ALA A 194 1.76 -31.51 -8.23
N ILE A 195 1.64 -30.96 -9.44
CA ILE A 195 2.63 -30.03 -9.97
C ILE A 195 2.16 -28.63 -9.61
N ILE A 196 2.86 -28.00 -8.67
CA ILE A 196 2.66 -26.59 -8.33
C ILE A 196 3.65 -25.80 -9.17
N PRO A 197 3.19 -25.03 -10.18
CA PRO A 197 4.07 -24.10 -10.88
C PRO A 197 4.59 -23.09 -9.86
N MET A 198 5.92 -22.98 -9.72
CA MET A 198 6.52 -21.93 -8.90
C MET A 198 6.45 -20.63 -9.69
N PHE A 199 5.50 -19.76 -9.35
CA PHE A 199 5.55 -18.39 -9.78
C PHE A 199 6.24 -17.58 -8.69
N THR A 200 7.35 -16.95 -9.02
CA THR A 200 7.93 -15.88 -8.20
C THR A 200 7.14 -14.61 -8.51
N GLU A 201 6.11 -14.34 -7.72
CA GLU A 201 5.50 -13.01 -7.72
C GLU A 201 6.37 -12.09 -6.87
N GLU A 202 7.10 -11.20 -7.54
CA GLU A 202 7.83 -10.13 -6.86
C GLU A 202 6.88 -8.95 -6.64
N MET A 203 6.77 -8.52 -5.38
CA MET A 203 5.89 -7.44 -4.98
C MET A 203 6.72 -6.29 -4.41
N SER A 204 6.66 -5.13 -5.05
CA SER A 204 7.26 -3.89 -4.56
C SER A 204 6.16 -2.93 -4.10
N ILE A 205 6.20 -2.57 -2.82
CA ILE A 205 5.28 -1.60 -2.21
C ILE A 205 6.15 -0.52 -1.57
N GLU A 206 5.78 0.74 -1.80
CA GLU A 206 6.38 1.86 -1.09
C GLU A 206 5.88 1.87 0.36
N LEU A 207 6.80 1.94 1.30
CA LEU A 207 6.48 2.09 2.72
C LEU A 207 6.37 3.59 3.06
N PRO A 208 5.49 3.97 4.01
CA PRO A 208 5.35 5.37 4.43
C PRO A 208 6.68 5.95 4.91
N GLN A 209 7.08 7.09 4.35
CA GLN A 209 8.38 7.71 4.64
C GLN A 209 8.57 8.06 6.12
N THR A 210 7.55 8.61 6.77
CA THR A 210 7.69 8.99 8.19
C THR A 210 7.66 7.78 9.09
N TRP A 211 7.07 6.65 8.68
CA TRP A 211 7.15 5.42 9.46
C TRP A 211 8.59 4.89 9.56
N ILE A 212 9.35 4.98 8.46
CA ILE A 212 10.75 4.55 8.43
C ILE A 212 11.65 5.47 9.26
N THR A 213 11.39 6.78 9.22
CA THR A 213 12.28 7.80 9.81
C THR A 213 11.90 8.19 11.24
N ASP A 214 10.61 8.27 11.56
CA ASP A 214 10.06 8.62 12.88
C ASP A 214 8.69 7.92 13.12
N PRO A 215 8.70 6.67 13.61
CA PRO A 215 7.48 5.89 13.81
C PRO A 215 6.53 6.51 14.87
N ILE A 216 7.06 7.33 15.80
CA ILE A 216 6.24 7.99 16.83
C ILE A 216 5.43 9.10 16.18
N ARG A 217 6.07 9.93 15.35
CA ARG A 217 5.39 10.98 14.60
C ARG A 217 4.38 10.40 13.62
N TYR A 218 4.71 9.31 12.93
CA TYR A 218 3.76 8.63 12.05
C TYR A 218 2.50 8.20 12.82
N ALA A 219 2.65 7.59 14.00
CA ALA A 219 1.52 7.21 14.84
C ALA A 219 0.64 8.42 15.26
N GLN A 220 1.25 9.58 15.53
CA GLN A 220 0.51 10.81 15.84
C GLN A 220 -0.30 11.31 14.63
N ILE A 221 0.28 11.28 13.43
CA ILE A 221 -0.41 11.63 12.18
C ILE A 221 -1.62 10.71 11.98
N MET A 222 -1.45 9.40 12.17
CA MET A 222 -2.54 8.42 12.07
C MET A 222 -3.67 8.70 13.07
N MET A 223 -3.33 9.02 14.33
CA MET A 223 -4.33 9.37 15.34
C MET A 223 -5.10 10.65 14.96
N ASN A 224 -4.43 11.64 14.39
CA ASN A 224 -5.08 12.88 13.97
C ASN A 224 -6.03 12.66 12.80
N LEU A 225 -5.63 11.87 11.79
CA LEU A 225 -6.50 11.48 10.68
C LEU A 225 -7.73 10.69 11.16
N TRP A 226 -7.55 9.82 12.16
CA TRP A 226 -8.68 9.11 12.75
C TRP A 226 -9.66 10.06 13.44
N ARG A 227 -9.17 10.96 14.30
CA ARG A 227 -10.02 11.91 15.05
C ARG A 227 -10.78 12.85 14.13
N ALA A 228 -10.11 13.38 13.11
CA ALA A 228 -10.74 14.24 12.11
C ALA A 228 -11.88 13.56 11.33
N SER A 229 -11.95 12.22 11.33
CA SER A 229 -13.03 11.47 10.68
C SER A 229 -14.27 11.24 11.56
N ASP A 230 -14.17 11.51 12.87
CA ASP A 230 -15.23 11.31 13.85
C ASP A 230 -15.97 12.61 14.20
N GLU A 231 -15.42 13.77 13.82
CA GLU A 231 -16.05 15.10 13.87
C GLU A 231 -17.01 15.32 12.68
#